data_AF-A0A1G5JMS9-F1
#
_entry.id   AF-A0A1G5JMS9-F1
#
_cell.length_a   1.000
_cell.length_b   1.000
_cell.length_c   1.000
_cell.angle_alpha   90.00
_cell.angle_beta   90.00
_cell.angle_gamma   90.00
#
_symmetry.space_group_name_H-M   'P 1'
#
loop_
_entity.id
_entity.type
_entity.pdbx_description
1 polymer ?
#
loop_
_entity_poly.entity_id
_entity_poly.type
_entity_poly.pdbx_seq_one_letter_code
_entity_poly.pdbx_strand_id
1 'polypeptide(L)'
;MSDLYWLTDGQMDRLRPFFPKSRGKPRVDDRRVLSGIIFIQRNGLMWKHAPCAYGPPKTLYNRWKRWSRMGVFATIMTELAAQAQSTEIVMIDATHAKAHRTASSLAVQKGGAGA
;
A
#
# COMPACT_ATOMS: atom_id res chain seq x y z
N MET A 1 19.28 -9.90 13.33
CA MET A 1 18.12 -10.48 12.62
C MET A 1 17.27 -9.33 12.16
N SER A 2 16.98 -9.20 10.86
CA SER A 2 16.13 -8.11 10.37
C SER A 2 14.68 -8.40 10.76
N ASP A 3 14.08 -7.57 11.61
CA ASP A 3 12.65 -7.60 11.97
C ASP A 3 11.77 -7.22 10.77
N LEU A 4 11.84 -8.04 9.73
CA LEU A 4 11.00 -7.93 8.55
C LEU A 4 9.60 -8.43 8.88
N TYR A 5 8.60 -7.70 8.41
CA TYR A 5 7.21 -8.07 8.51
C TYR A 5 6.84 -8.95 7.32
N TRP A 6 6.33 -10.15 7.58
CA TRP A 6 5.79 -11.04 6.56
C TRP A 6 4.37 -11.44 6.93
N LEU A 7 3.44 -11.25 5.99
CA LEU A 7 2.10 -11.82 6.13
C LEU A 7 2.21 -13.34 6.21
N THR A 8 1.43 -13.97 7.07
CA THR A 8 1.31 -15.43 7.11
C THR A 8 0.44 -15.92 5.96
N ASP A 9 0.48 -17.23 5.65
CA ASP A 9 -0.39 -17.80 4.63
C ASP A 9 -1.87 -17.65 4.98
N GLY A 10 -2.23 -17.87 6.25
CA GLY A 10 -3.60 -17.64 6.72
C GLY A 10 -4.06 -16.18 6.60
N GLN A 11 -3.18 -15.20 6.84
CA GLN A 11 -3.49 -13.79 6.58
C GLN A 11 -3.66 -13.53 5.07
N MET A 12 -2.79 -14.12 4.24
CA MET A 12 -2.89 -13.99 2.79
C MET A 12 -4.18 -14.59 2.25
N ASP A 13 -4.63 -15.73 2.79
CA ASP A 13 -5.87 -16.37 2.37
C ASP A 13 -7.10 -15.50 2.66
N ARG A 14 -7.10 -14.77 3.78
CA ARG A 14 -8.14 -13.78 4.08
C ARG A 14 -8.11 -12.58 3.13
N LEU A 15 -6.93 -12.19 2.64
CA LEU A 15 -6.76 -11.00 1.80
C LEU A 15 -6.96 -11.26 0.30
N ARG A 16 -6.59 -12.45 -0.18
CA ARG A 16 -6.64 -12.87 -1.59
C ARG A 16 -7.98 -12.59 -2.29
N PRO A 17 -9.16 -12.81 -1.68
CA PRO A 17 -10.45 -12.55 -2.32
C PRO A 17 -10.63 -11.10 -2.79
N PHE A 18 -9.97 -10.15 -2.14
CA PHE A 18 -10.10 -8.72 -2.44
C PHE A 18 -9.09 -8.23 -3.50
N PHE A 19 -8.19 -9.09 -3.95
CA PHE A 19 -7.18 -8.69 -4.92
C PHE A 19 -7.81 -8.58 -6.32
N PRO A 20 -7.51 -7.49 -7.06
CA PRO A 20 -8.03 -7.34 -8.42
C PRO A 20 -7.50 -8.49 -9.29
N LYS A 21 -8.20 -8.91 -10.36
CA LYS A 21 -7.69 -9.97 -11.27
C LYS A 21 -6.48 -9.50 -12.08
N SER A 22 -5.50 -10.38 -12.33
CA SER A 22 -4.35 -10.05 -13.18
C SER A 22 -4.79 -10.03 -14.64
N ARG A 23 -4.21 -9.15 -15.45
CA ARG A 23 -4.42 -9.17 -16.91
C ARG A 23 -3.08 -9.42 -17.60
N GLY A 24 -3.01 -10.50 -18.38
CA GLY A 24 -1.85 -10.86 -19.20
C GLY A 24 -0.66 -11.38 -18.39
N LYS A 25 0.16 -10.49 -17.81
CA LYS A 25 1.42 -10.88 -17.18
C LYS A 25 1.20 -11.50 -15.79
N PRO A 26 1.89 -12.60 -15.45
CA PRO A 26 1.92 -13.12 -14.09
C PRO A 26 2.35 -12.03 -13.12
N ARG A 27 1.68 -11.96 -11.97
CA ARG A 27 2.02 -10.96 -10.95
C ARG A 27 3.30 -11.35 -10.23
N VAL A 28 4.07 -10.32 -9.88
CA VAL A 28 5.06 -10.44 -8.82
C VAL A 28 4.34 -10.88 -7.56
N ASP A 29 4.96 -11.79 -6.80
CA ASP A 29 4.46 -12.34 -5.54
C ASP A 29 3.77 -11.29 -4.67
N ASP A 30 2.44 -11.42 -4.56
CA ASP A 30 1.60 -10.47 -3.84
C ASP A 30 1.86 -10.53 -2.33
N ARG A 31 2.26 -11.69 -1.77
CA ARG A 31 2.63 -11.81 -0.34
C ARG A 31 3.85 -10.96 -0.05
N ARG A 32 4.90 -11.09 -0.87
CA ARG A 32 6.13 -10.31 -0.73
C ARG A 32 5.90 -8.81 -0.87
N VAL A 33 5.16 -8.41 -1.91
CA VAL A 33 4.91 -6.99 -2.18
C VAL A 33 4.04 -6.37 -1.09
N LEU A 34 2.97 -7.04 -0.67
CA LEU A 34 2.06 -6.51 0.34
C LEU A 34 2.73 -6.44 1.73
N SER A 35 3.52 -7.46 2.08
CA SER A 35 4.33 -7.45 3.30
C SER A 35 5.29 -6.25 3.34
N GLY A 36 5.96 -5.96 2.21
CA GLY A 36 6.84 -4.80 2.09
C GLY A 36 6.11 -3.46 2.17
N ILE A 37 4.91 -3.35 1.57
CA ILE A 37 4.07 -2.16 1.71
C ILE A 37 3.69 -1.94 3.18
N ILE A 38 3.22 -2.97 3.87
CA ILE A 38 2.83 -2.85 5.29
C ILE A 38 4.03 -2.47 6.15
N PHE A 39 5.20 -3.07 5.90
CA PHE A 39 6.43 -2.73 6.60
C PHE A 39 6.79 -1.25 6.46
N ILE A 40 6.70 -0.70 5.24
CA ILE A 40 6.99 0.72 4.97
C ILE A 40 5.99 1.62 5.71
N GLN A 41 4.70 1.31 5.63
CA GLN A 41 3.64 2.13 6.25
C GLN A 41 3.73 2.08 7.78
N ARG A 42 3.98 0.89 8.37
CA ARG A 42 4.11 0.71 9.82
C ARG A 42 5.28 1.47 10.41
N ASN A 43 6.39 1.60 9.67
CA ASN A 43 7.62 2.21 10.15
C ASN A 43 7.82 3.65 9.63
N GLY A 44 6.89 4.20 8.84
CA GLY A 44 7.00 5.55 8.27
C GLY A 44 8.19 5.73 7.32
N LEU A 45 8.63 4.68 6.63
CA LEU A 45 9.83 4.73 5.79
C LEU A 45 9.56 5.41 4.44
N MET A 46 10.59 6.05 3.87
CA MET A 46 10.56 6.38 2.45
C MET A 46 10.65 5.11 1.61
N TRP A 47 9.90 5.04 0.51
CA TRP A 47 9.91 3.87 -0.41
C TRP A 47 11.33 3.45 -0.83
N LYS A 48 12.23 4.40 -1.08
CA LYS A 48 13.63 4.14 -1.47
C LYS A 48 14.43 3.35 -0.42
N HIS A 49 13.99 3.36 0.84
CA HIS A 49 14.61 2.65 1.96
C HIS A 49 13.92 1.31 2.26
N ALA A 50 13.04 0.83 1.39
CA ALA A 50 12.45 -0.49 1.53
C ALA A 50 13.54 -1.58 1.54
N PRO A 51 13.50 -2.54 2.49
CA PRO A 51 14.41 -3.68 2.49
C PRO A 51 14.35 -4.46 1.16
N CYS A 52 15.53 -4.82 0.65
CA CYS A 52 15.65 -5.51 -0.64
C CYS A 52 14.90 -6.86 -0.69
N ALA A 53 14.68 -7.49 0.47
CA ALA A 53 13.92 -8.73 0.60
C ALA A 53 12.48 -8.63 0.05
N TYR A 54 11.86 -7.44 0.07
CA TYR A 54 10.52 -7.24 -0.50
C TYR A 54 10.54 -6.96 -2.01
N GLY A 55 11.72 -6.73 -2.58
CA GLY A 55 11.94 -6.40 -3.97
C GLY A 55 12.08 -4.89 -4.24
N PRO A 56 12.06 -4.47 -5.52
CA PRO A 56 12.39 -3.11 -5.90
C PRO A 56 11.39 -2.08 -5.32
N PRO A 57 11.87 -0.96 -4.73
CA PRO A 57 11.03 0.14 -4.24
C PRO A 57 9.95 0.60 -5.21
N LYS A 58 10.30 0.70 -6.50
CA LYS A 58 9.38 1.11 -7.57
C LYS A 58 8.20 0.13 -7.72
N THR A 59 8.43 -1.17 -7.54
CA THR A 59 7.38 -2.19 -7.60
C THR A 59 6.41 -2.05 -6.43
N LEU A 60 6.93 -1.83 -5.21
CA LEU A 60 6.12 -1.62 -4.01
C LEU A 60 5.25 -0.36 -4.17
N TYR A 61 5.86 0.77 -4.53
CA TYR A 61 5.16 2.04 -4.72
C TYR A 61 4.10 1.95 -5.82
N ASN A 62 4.44 1.38 -6.98
CA ASN A 62 3.48 1.27 -8.09
C ASN A 62 2.29 0.39 -7.72
N ARG A 63 2.53 -0.69 -6.97
CA ARG A 63 1.46 -1.56 -6.48
C ARG A 63 0.58 -0.81 -5.50
N TRP A 64 1.17 -0.19 -4.48
CA TRP A 64 0.44 0.60 -3.49
C TRP A 64 -0.40 1.67 -4.17
N LYS A 65 0.21 2.52 -5.00
CA LYS A 65 -0.50 3.58 -5.72
C LYS A 65 -1.67 3.06 -6.56
N ARG A 66 -1.47 1.97 -7.30
CA ARG A 66 -2.52 1.39 -8.14
C ARG A 66 -3.67 0.84 -7.30
N TRP A 67 -3.36 0.09 -6.24
CA TRP A 67 -4.37 -0.52 -5.37
C TRP A 67 -5.12 0.51 -4.54
N SER A 68 -4.44 1.57 -4.06
CA SER A 68 -5.09 2.71 -3.41
C SER A 68 -6.07 3.41 -4.35
N ARG A 69 -5.68 3.69 -5.60
CA ARG A 69 -6.58 4.30 -6.60
C ARG A 69 -7.77 3.42 -6.97
N MET A 70 -7.62 2.10 -6.86
CA MET A 70 -8.70 1.14 -7.12
C MET A 70 -9.59 0.90 -5.89
N GLY A 71 -9.27 1.49 -4.73
CA GLY A 71 -10.01 1.27 -3.49
C GLY A 71 -9.73 -0.09 -2.82
N VAL A 72 -8.76 -0.87 -3.29
CA VAL A 72 -8.49 -2.24 -2.78
C VAL A 72 -8.22 -2.24 -1.28
N PHE A 73 -7.40 -1.31 -0.79
CA PHE A 73 -7.10 -1.22 0.64
C PHE A 73 -8.32 -0.80 1.46
N ALA A 74 -9.15 0.10 0.93
CA ALA A 74 -10.38 0.51 1.60
C ALA A 74 -11.35 -0.68 1.72
N THR A 75 -11.56 -1.43 0.63
CA THR A 75 -12.36 -2.66 0.65
C THR A 75 -11.84 -3.66 1.66
N ILE A 76 -10.53 -3.95 1.67
CA ILE A 76 -9.92 -4.86 2.65
C ILE A 76 -10.23 -4.40 4.09
N MET A 77 -10.05 -3.12 4.39
CA MET A 77 -10.29 -2.60 5.74
C MET A 77 -11.77 -2.71 6.14
N THR A 78 -12.69 -2.34 5.23
CA THR A 78 -14.13 -2.43 5.47
C THR A 78 -14.58 -3.86 5.71
N GLU A 79 -14.14 -4.80 4.87
CA GLU A 79 -14.53 -6.21 4.95
C GLU A 79 -13.95 -6.91 6.18
N LEU A 80 -12.69 -6.62 6.54
CA LEU A 80 -12.09 -7.14 7.76
C LEU A 80 -12.76 -6.57 9.02
N ALA A 81 -13.13 -5.28 9.00
CA ALA A 81 -13.85 -4.66 10.12
C ALA A 81 -15.26 -5.25 10.28
N ALA A 82 -15.97 -5.54 9.19
CA ALA A 82 -17.29 -6.16 9.23
C ALA A 82 -17.26 -7.59 9.81
N GLN A 83 -16.16 -8.31 9.61
CA GLN A 83 -15.96 -9.67 10.14
C GLN A 83 -15.43 -9.70 11.59
N ALA A 84 -14.97 -8.58 12.12
CA ALA A 84 -14.47 -8.49 13.49
C ALA A 84 -15.65 -8.49 14.48
N GLN A 85 -16.07 -9.68 14.94
CA GLN A 85 -16.98 -9.80 16.07
C GLN A 85 -16.26 -9.30 17.33
N SER A 86 -16.76 -8.19 17.89
CA SER A 86 -16.25 -7.49 19.07
C SER A 86 -14.74 -7.19 19.01
N THR A 87 -14.39 -6.03 18.43
CA THR A 87 -13.07 -5.45 18.75
C THR A 87 -13.23 -4.67 20.05
N GLU A 88 -12.44 -4.99 21.08
CA GLU A 88 -12.23 -4.04 22.17
C GLU A 88 -11.82 -2.70 21.56
N ILE A 89 -12.40 -1.61 22.04
CA ILE A 89 -12.32 -0.26 21.44
C ILE A 89 -10.92 0.01 20.86
N VAL A 90 -10.82 0.09 19.52
CA VAL A 90 -9.57 0.46 18.84
C VAL A 90 -9.59 1.95 18.59
N MET A 91 -8.82 2.69 19.40
CA MET A 91 -8.57 4.09 19.16
C MET A 91 -7.51 4.23 18.06
N ILE A 92 -7.90 4.78 16.91
CA ILE A 92 -6.98 5.13 15.82
C ILE A 92 -6.67 6.62 15.95
N ASP A 93 -5.45 6.98 16.33
CA ASP A 93 -4.96 8.35 16.19
C ASP A 93 -4.32 8.55 14.80
N ALA A 94 -4.46 9.76 14.24
CA ALA A 94 -3.90 10.09 12.93
C ALA A 94 -2.88 11.22 13.08
N THR A 95 -1.60 10.92 12.88
CA THR A 95 -0.57 11.96 12.81
C THR A 95 -0.57 12.59 11.41
N HIS A 96 -0.95 13.87 11.31
CA HIS A 96 -0.87 14.64 10.07
C HIS A 96 0.44 15.43 10.02
N ALA A 97 1.31 15.13 9.05
CA ALA A 97 2.50 15.94 8.77
C ALA A 97 2.19 16.95 7.65
N LYS A 98 2.20 18.25 7.98
CA LYS A 98 2.01 19.33 7.01
C LYS A 98 3.21 19.40 6.08
N ALA A 99 2.99 19.23 4.78
CA ALA A 99 4.02 19.41 3.78
C ALA A 99 4.32 20.91 3.54
N HIS A 100 5.58 21.25 3.25
CA HIS A 100 5.96 22.61 2.85
C HIS A 100 5.23 23.01 1.56
N ARG A 101 4.85 24.29 1.40
CA ARG A 101 4.07 24.81 0.26
C ARG A 101 4.60 24.38 -1.13
N THR A 102 5.92 24.21 -1.26
CA THR A 102 6.59 23.81 -2.50
C THR A 102 6.40 22.32 -2.85
N ALA A 103 6.05 21.46 -1.87
CA ALA A 103 5.73 20.05 -2.11
C ALA A 103 4.30 19.87 -2.68
N SER A 104 3.41 20.84 -2.47
CA SER A 104 2.01 20.79 -2.89
C SER A 104 1.76 21.35 -4.30
N SER A 105 2.77 21.90 -4.99
CA SER A 105 2.60 22.67 -6.23
C SER A 105 2.91 21.92 -7.54
N LEU A 106 3.07 20.59 -7.54
CA LEU A 106 3.23 19.81 -8.79
C LEU A 106 1.88 19.51 -9.45
N ALA A 107 1.21 20.56 -9.92
CA ALA A 107 0.13 20.46 -10.89
C ALA A 107 0.24 21.61 -11.90
N VAL A 108 1.23 21.53 -12.79
CA VAL A 108 1.21 22.22 -14.07
C VAL A 108 1.84 21.28 -15.10
N GLN A 109 1.00 20.56 -15.86
CA GLN A 109 1.43 20.08 -17.17
C GLN A 109 1.13 21.22 -18.16
N LYS A 110 2.06 22.16 -18.27
CA LYS A 110 2.06 23.14 -19.35
C LYS A 110 2.77 22.51 -20.54
N GLY A 111 2.00 22.00 -21.48
CA GLY A 111 2.43 21.64 -22.82
C GLY A 111 1.39 22.17 -23.79
N GLY A 112 1.70 23.26 -24.48
CA GLY A 112 0.84 23.82 -25.53
C GLY A 112 1.21 23.31 -26.92
N ALA A 113 0.34 23.56 -27.89
CA ALA A 113 0.69 24.00 -29.26
C ALA A 113 -0.59 24.28 -30.07
N GLY A 114 -0.66 25.48 -30.65
CA GLY A 114 -1.17 25.77 -32.00
C GLY A 114 -2.67 25.64 -32.29
N ALA A 115 -3.34 26.78 -32.42
CA ALA A 115 -4.22 27.11 -33.54
C ALA A 115 -4.10 28.62 -33.81
#